data_AF-A0A1Y4MPT0-F1
#
_entry.id   AF-A0A1Y4MPT0-F1
#
_cell.length_a   1.000
_cell.length_b   1.000
_cell.length_c   1.000
_cell.angle_alpha   90.00
_cell.angle_beta   90.00
_cell.angle_gamma   90.00
#
_symmetry.space_group_name_H-M   'P 1'
#
loop_
_entity.id
_entity.type
_entity.pdbx_description
1 polymer ?
#
loop_
_entity_poly.entity_id
_entity_poly.type
_entity_poly.pdbx_seq_one_letter_code
_entity_poly.pdbx_strand_id
1 'polypeptide(L)'
;MNEYIFSRKGEKMSFESILITGTSCAGKSTIAQKLCSEVNILFKQVRAITTRDRREGDLSYEYVSNEEFNQLLANQKLLVNSTYRGEKYGIKKEEYNKVLSEHKIPLLIITPVSATELLEENQEKYMSIFLDSPDDILLNRLIGRSRSTPDKKAKKAFFEQNETDRKYQDKTHYIVNNIDLESTVRLITLLWEYRNRGGALSQKIITAMIKCGMLLKNADTEMVNGASYDLRLGDEYYYDGKIQKLSDKKPFLTIEPYDYAIVSCTETAWMPRDIIAKFGLTVGLFCQGVILSNGPQIDPGFCGTLFCLLFNTSNRAVHLKRGKHYATIEFNKLIGYAEPYEGKYKGKTHIIDYIPENALHGAINELKKEVEQLKTENRIMQNIYLGVVALMFAIISILLVLK
;
A
#
# COMPACT_ATOMS: atom_id res chain seq x y z
N MET A 1 3.73 -19.76 -14.52
CA MET A 1 3.53 -18.49 -15.23
C MET A 1 2.13 -18.04 -14.84
N ASN A 2 2.01 -17.13 -13.86
CA ASN A 2 0.70 -16.72 -13.33
C ASN A 2 0.09 -15.73 -14.31
N GLU A 3 -0.87 -16.17 -15.12
CA GLU A 3 -1.71 -15.24 -15.86
C GLU A 3 -2.55 -14.44 -14.86
N TYR A 4 -2.37 -13.12 -14.86
CA TYR A 4 -3.12 -12.22 -14.01
C TYR A 4 -4.46 -11.90 -14.66
N ILE A 5 -5.50 -11.91 -13.83
CA ILE A 5 -6.92 -12.07 -14.20
C ILE A 5 -7.56 -10.77 -14.73
N PHE A 6 -6.84 -9.65 -14.66
CA PHE A 6 -7.41 -8.34 -14.91
C PHE A 6 -7.52 -8.05 -16.42
N SER A 7 -8.70 -7.56 -16.80
CA SER A 7 -9.20 -7.33 -18.16
C SER A 7 -8.13 -7.00 -19.22
N ARG A 8 -8.02 -7.88 -20.22
CA ARG A 8 -7.24 -7.69 -21.47
C ARG A 8 -8.03 -6.95 -22.57
N LYS A 9 -9.29 -6.57 -22.33
CA LYS A 9 -10.17 -5.92 -23.32
C LYS A 9 -10.53 -4.53 -22.81
N GLY A 10 -10.10 -3.49 -23.52
CA GLY A 10 -10.22 -2.08 -23.11
C GLY A 10 -11.65 -1.50 -23.02
N GLU A 11 -12.60 -2.23 -22.44
CA GLU A 11 -13.94 -1.74 -22.10
C GLU A 11 -14.00 -1.32 -20.63
N LYS A 12 -14.92 -0.39 -20.31
CA LYS A 12 -15.19 0.05 -18.93
C LYS A 12 -15.51 -1.17 -18.07
N MET A 13 -14.90 -1.28 -16.88
CA MET A 13 -15.31 -2.26 -15.87
C MET A 13 -16.80 -2.04 -15.52
N SER A 14 -17.67 -2.93 -15.98
CA SER A 14 -19.12 -2.87 -15.81
C SER A 14 -19.54 -3.78 -14.66
N PHE A 15 -19.02 -3.52 -13.45
CA PHE A 15 -19.39 -4.34 -12.29
C PHE A 15 -20.91 -4.41 -12.12
N GLU A 16 -21.44 -5.62 -12.23
CA GLU A 16 -22.85 -5.96 -12.03
C GLU A 16 -23.12 -6.32 -10.57
N SER A 17 -22.10 -6.85 -9.88
CA SER A 17 -22.22 -7.37 -8.52
C SER A 17 -20.95 -7.14 -7.69
N ILE A 18 -21.09 -7.36 -6.38
CA ILE A 18 -19.98 -7.32 -5.43
C ILE A 18 -19.68 -8.73 -4.95
N LEU A 19 -18.41 -9.10 -5.02
CA LEU A 19 -17.89 -10.37 -4.55
C LEU A 19 -17.06 -10.15 -3.27
N ILE A 20 -17.53 -10.65 -2.14
CA ILE A 20 -16.83 -10.60 -0.86
C ILE A 20 -16.22 -11.97 -0.55
N THR A 21 -14.90 -12.02 -0.46
CA THR A 21 -14.13 -13.19 -0.01
C THR A 21 -13.17 -12.77 1.10
N GLY A 22 -12.35 -13.68 1.64
CA GLY A 22 -11.39 -13.33 2.68
C GLY A 22 -11.20 -14.39 3.76
N THR A 23 -10.36 -14.07 4.74
CA THR A 23 -9.98 -14.97 5.85
C THR A 23 -11.17 -15.33 6.75
N SER A 24 -11.04 -16.44 7.47
CA SER A 24 -12.06 -16.86 8.44
C SER A 24 -12.17 -15.83 9.58
N CYS A 25 -13.41 -15.53 9.99
CA CYS A 25 -13.72 -14.50 11.01
C CYS A 25 -13.40 -13.05 10.62
N ALA A 26 -13.13 -12.75 9.34
CA ALA A 26 -12.98 -11.37 8.85
C ALA A 26 -14.27 -10.53 8.81
N GLY A 27 -15.43 -11.10 9.19
CA GLY A 27 -16.70 -10.35 9.26
C GLY A 27 -17.52 -10.29 7.96
N LYS A 28 -17.23 -11.14 6.97
CA LYS A 28 -17.92 -11.17 5.65
C LYS A 28 -19.44 -11.11 5.72
N SER A 29 -20.08 -12.03 6.47
CA SER A 29 -21.53 -12.08 6.61
C SER A 29 -22.10 -10.84 7.31
N THR A 30 -21.40 -10.33 8.34
CA THR A 30 -21.81 -9.12 9.07
C THR A 30 -21.76 -7.88 8.17
N ILE A 31 -20.70 -7.73 7.38
CA ILE A 31 -20.56 -6.67 6.39
C ILE A 31 -21.68 -6.76 5.34
N ALA A 32 -21.92 -7.95 4.79
CA ALA A 32 -22.98 -8.13 3.78
C ALA A 32 -24.37 -7.80 4.33
N GLN A 33 -24.69 -8.24 5.55
CA GLN A 33 -25.96 -7.91 6.20
C GLN A 33 -26.13 -6.40 6.40
N LYS A 34 -25.07 -5.72 6.83
CA LYS A 34 -25.09 -4.27 7.03
C LYS A 34 -25.22 -3.51 5.70
N LEU A 35 -24.48 -3.92 4.66
CA LEU A 35 -24.63 -3.39 3.30
C LEU A 35 -26.06 -3.58 2.77
N CYS A 36 -26.69 -4.74 2.99
CA CYS A 36 -28.09 -4.97 2.59
C CYS A 36 -29.09 -4.09 3.35
N SER A 37 -28.68 -3.48 4.46
CA SER A 37 -29.51 -2.56 5.25
C SER A 37 -29.35 -1.09 4.83
N GLU A 38 -28.42 -0.79 3.90
CA GLU A 38 -28.23 0.54 3.36
C GLU A 38 -29.41 0.95 2.48
N VAL A 39 -29.89 2.19 2.64
CA VAL A 39 -31.10 2.66 1.95
C VAL A 39 -30.77 3.29 0.59
N ASN A 40 -29.57 3.84 0.43
CA ASN A 40 -29.18 4.58 -0.77
C ASN A 40 -28.76 3.67 -1.93
N ILE A 41 -28.30 2.46 -1.62
CA ILE A 41 -27.82 1.50 -2.61
C ILE A 41 -28.43 0.14 -2.27
N LEU A 42 -29.25 -0.39 -3.19
CA LEU A 42 -30.04 -1.58 -2.95
C LEU A 42 -29.20 -2.85 -3.15
N PHE A 43 -28.36 -3.16 -2.18
CA PHE A 43 -27.65 -4.43 -2.14
C PHE A 43 -28.57 -5.57 -1.69
N LYS A 44 -28.35 -6.76 -2.25
CA LYS A 44 -29.02 -7.98 -1.79
C LYS A 44 -28.09 -9.17 -1.83
N GLN A 45 -27.92 -9.81 -0.68
CA GLN A 45 -27.13 -11.03 -0.57
C GLN A 45 -27.78 -12.15 -1.38
N VAL A 46 -26.99 -12.76 -2.26
CA VAL A 46 -27.40 -13.96 -3.00
C VAL A 46 -27.28 -15.15 -2.06
N ARG A 47 -28.36 -15.92 -1.95
CA ARG A 47 -28.38 -17.09 -1.08
C ARG A 47 -27.52 -18.19 -1.68
N ALA A 48 -26.51 -18.63 -0.92
CA ALA A 48 -25.66 -19.75 -1.29
C ALA A 48 -26.29 -21.08 -0.85
N ILE A 49 -25.94 -22.18 -1.51
CA ILE A 49 -26.30 -23.54 -1.10
C ILE A 49 -25.08 -24.22 -0.46
N THR A 50 -25.29 -25.17 0.46
CA THR A 50 -24.22 -25.98 1.03
C THR A 50 -24.69 -27.38 1.43
N THR A 51 -23.77 -28.36 1.39
CA THR A 51 -23.99 -29.72 1.91
C THR A 51 -23.68 -29.86 3.40
N ARG A 52 -23.10 -28.83 4.01
CA ARG A 52 -22.73 -28.86 5.43
C ARG A 52 -23.96 -28.97 6.31
N ASP A 53 -23.84 -29.65 7.44
CA ASP A 53 -24.86 -29.63 8.49
C ASP A 53 -25.27 -28.21 8.90
N ARG A 54 -26.58 -28.04 9.10
CA ARG A 54 -27.17 -26.76 9.53
C ARG A 54 -26.62 -26.35 10.88
N ARG A 55 -26.16 -25.10 10.98
CA ARG A 55 -25.81 -24.48 12.26
C ARG A 55 -26.99 -23.67 12.77
N GLU A 56 -27.21 -23.70 14.08
CA GLU A 56 -28.26 -22.92 14.71
C GLU A 56 -28.06 -21.42 14.41
N GLY A 57 -29.09 -20.76 13.89
CA GLY A 57 -29.07 -19.34 13.52
C GLY A 57 -28.39 -18.96 12.20
N ASP A 58 -27.80 -19.90 11.45
CA ASP A 58 -27.15 -19.59 10.16
C ASP A 58 -28.19 -19.62 9.01
N LEU A 59 -28.78 -18.46 8.74
CA LEU A 59 -29.74 -18.25 7.64
C LEU A 59 -29.05 -17.89 6.31
N SER A 60 -27.72 -17.83 6.30
CA SER A 60 -26.93 -17.39 5.13
C SER A 60 -26.96 -18.40 3.98
N TYR A 61 -27.35 -19.65 4.26
CA TYR A 61 -27.32 -20.75 3.32
C TYR A 61 -28.68 -21.43 3.17
N GLU A 62 -28.87 -22.06 2.03
CA GLU A 62 -29.82 -23.13 1.79
C GLU A 62 -29.07 -24.45 1.93
N TYR A 63 -29.59 -25.35 2.75
CA TYR A 63 -28.94 -26.63 3.07
C TYR A 63 -29.52 -27.71 2.18
N VAL A 64 -28.69 -28.33 1.35
CA VAL A 64 -29.08 -29.30 0.32
C VAL A 64 -28.32 -30.62 0.52
N SER A 65 -28.85 -31.73 0.02
CA SER A 65 -28.15 -33.01 0.09
C SER A 65 -26.97 -33.06 -0.90
N ASN A 66 -26.06 -34.02 -0.72
CA ASN A 66 -24.97 -34.23 -1.68
C ASN A 66 -25.50 -34.64 -3.06
N GLU A 67 -26.57 -35.43 -3.11
CA GLU A 67 -27.25 -35.86 -4.33
C GLU A 67 -27.85 -34.66 -5.06
N GLU A 68 -28.57 -33.81 -4.35
CA GLU A 68 -29.17 -32.58 -4.90
C GLU A 68 -28.08 -31.63 -5.43
N PHE A 69 -27.01 -31.42 -4.67
CA PHE A 69 -25.88 -30.60 -5.12
C PHE A 69 -25.25 -31.16 -6.40
N ASN A 70 -25.02 -32.47 -6.46
CA ASN A 70 -24.45 -33.13 -7.63
C ASN A 70 -25.38 -33.03 -8.86
N GLN A 71 -26.70 -33.09 -8.67
CA GLN A 71 -27.67 -32.87 -9.74
C GLN A 71 -27.62 -31.43 -10.26
N LEU A 72 -27.50 -30.43 -9.38
CA LEU A 72 -27.34 -29.03 -9.80
C LEU A 72 -26.04 -28.81 -10.58
N LEU A 73 -24.95 -29.46 -10.15
CA LEU A 73 -23.66 -29.43 -10.82
C LEU A 73 -23.73 -30.09 -12.21
N ALA A 74 -24.28 -31.30 -12.32
CA ALA A 74 -24.42 -32.03 -13.57
C ALA A 74 -25.27 -31.27 -14.60
N ASN A 75 -26.31 -30.57 -14.13
CA ASN A 75 -27.19 -29.75 -14.96
C ASN A 75 -26.63 -28.34 -15.24
N GLN A 76 -25.37 -28.04 -14.86
CA GLN A 76 -24.72 -26.73 -15.05
C GLN A 76 -25.51 -25.55 -14.47
N LYS A 77 -26.27 -25.76 -13.39
CA LYS A 77 -27.13 -24.76 -12.75
C LYS A 77 -26.41 -23.90 -11.71
N LEU A 78 -25.16 -24.23 -11.39
CA LEU A 78 -24.34 -23.49 -10.44
C LEU A 78 -23.50 -22.42 -11.15
N LEU A 79 -23.52 -21.20 -10.62
CA LEU A 79 -22.63 -20.10 -10.98
C LEU A 79 -21.26 -20.28 -10.32
N VAL A 80 -21.28 -20.67 -9.05
CA VAL A 80 -20.09 -20.98 -8.25
C VAL A 80 -20.28 -22.36 -7.67
N ASN A 81 -19.22 -23.16 -7.66
CA ASN A 81 -19.16 -24.42 -6.93
C ASN A 81 -17.77 -24.55 -6.30
N SER A 82 -17.70 -25.05 -5.06
CA SER A 82 -16.42 -25.34 -4.43
C SER A 82 -16.54 -26.30 -3.27
N THR A 83 -15.40 -26.82 -2.86
CA THR A 83 -15.28 -27.63 -1.64
C THR A 83 -14.45 -26.89 -0.61
N TYR A 84 -14.98 -26.76 0.60
CA TYR A 84 -14.29 -26.14 1.74
C TYR A 84 -14.49 -26.98 2.99
N ARG A 85 -13.38 -27.48 3.56
CA ARG A 85 -13.37 -28.41 4.71
C ARG A 85 -14.21 -29.68 4.48
N GLY A 86 -14.14 -30.24 3.28
CA GLY A 86 -14.90 -31.44 2.90
C GLY A 86 -16.37 -31.19 2.52
N GLU A 87 -16.86 -29.96 2.73
CA GLU A 87 -18.24 -29.59 2.41
C GLU A 87 -18.33 -28.83 1.11
N LYS A 88 -19.40 -29.07 0.34
CA LYS A 88 -19.66 -28.36 -0.91
C LYS A 88 -20.41 -27.07 -0.64
N TYR A 89 -20.07 -26.03 -1.39
CA TYR A 89 -20.71 -24.73 -1.39
C TYR A 89 -20.97 -24.31 -2.83
N GLY A 90 -22.08 -23.63 -3.08
CA GLY A 90 -22.37 -23.12 -4.41
C GLY A 90 -23.35 -21.97 -4.41
N ILE A 91 -23.46 -21.32 -5.56
CA ILE A 91 -24.46 -20.27 -5.82
C ILE A 91 -25.23 -20.69 -7.07
N LYS A 92 -26.56 -20.79 -6.96
CA LYS A 92 -27.43 -21.11 -8.11
C LYS A 92 -27.47 -19.92 -9.07
N LYS A 93 -27.36 -20.18 -10.38
CA LYS A 93 -27.50 -19.15 -11.44
C LYS A 93 -28.85 -18.42 -11.33
N GLU A 94 -29.91 -19.16 -11.00
CA GLU A 94 -31.26 -18.63 -10.82
C GLU A 94 -31.34 -17.60 -9.68
N GLU A 95 -30.72 -17.88 -8.52
CA GLU A 95 -30.73 -16.95 -7.38
C GLU A 95 -29.96 -15.65 -7.70
N TYR A 96 -28.84 -15.76 -8.41
CA TYR A 96 -28.10 -14.58 -8.88
C TYR A 96 -28.94 -13.74 -9.85
N ASN A 97 -29.53 -14.38 -10.88
CA ASN A 97 -30.35 -13.71 -11.88
C ASN A 97 -31.63 -13.09 -11.28
N LYS A 98 -32.20 -13.71 -10.26
CA LYS A 98 -33.35 -13.17 -9.52
C LYS A 98 -33.01 -11.85 -8.82
N VAL A 99 -31.83 -11.73 -8.22
CA VAL A 99 -31.42 -10.47 -7.59
C VAL A 99 -31.24 -9.37 -8.65
N LEU A 100 -30.64 -9.70 -9.78
CA LEU A 100 -30.50 -8.77 -10.90
C LEU A 100 -31.85 -8.31 -11.46
N SER A 101 -32.81 -9.21 -11.63
CA SER A 101 -34.15 -8.87 -12.16
C SER A 101 -34.95 -8.00 -11.18
N GLU A 102 -34.68 -8.10 -9.88
CA GLU A 102 -35.19 -7.18 -8.86
C GLU A 102 -34.53 -5.77 -8.91
N HIS A 103 -33.64 -5.51 -9.87
CA HIS A 103 -32.86 -4.26 -10.00
C HIS A 103 -32.01 -3.96 -8.75
N LYS A 104 -31.59 -5.02 -8.06
CA LYS A 104 -30.72 -4.96 -6.88
C LYS A 104 -29.33 -5.42 -7.24
N ILE A 105 -28.36 -4.98 -6.45
CA ILE A 105 -26.94 -5.32 -6.65
C ILE A 105 -26.65 -6.62 -5.90
N PRO A 106 -26.28 -7.71 -6.60
CA PRO A 106 -25.97 -8.98 -5.96
C PRO A 106 -24.71 -8.86 -5.09
N LEU A 107 -24.82 -9.33 -3.85
CA LEU A 107 -23.69 -9.53 -2.94
C LEU A 107 -23.41 -11.03 -2.82
N LEU A 108 -22.24 -11.46 -3.31
CA LEU A 108 -21.79 -12.86 -3.26
C LEU A 108 -20.77 -13.02 -2.14
N ILE A 109 -20.95 -14.02 -1.28
CA ILE A 109 -19.98 -14.38 -0.24
C ILE A 109 -19.49 -15.80 -0.50
N ILE A 110 -18.24 -15.92 -0.92
CA ILE A 110 -17.63 -17.23 -1.25
C ILE A 110 -16.21 -17.32 -0.67
N THR A 111 -15.59 -18.49 -0.83
CA THR A 111 -14.23 -18.73 -0.32
C THR A 111 -13.17 -18.12 -1.25
N PRO A 112 -11.92 -17.90 -0.79
CA PRO A 112 -10.87 -17.31 -1.63
C PRO A 112 -10.54 -18.13 -2.88
N VAL A 113 -10.57 -19.46 -2.76
CA VAL A 113 -10.37 -20.38 -3.89
C VAL A 113 -11.45 -20.18 -4.96
N SER A 114 -12.73 -20.24 -4.55
CA SER A 114 -13.86 -20.05 -5.48
C SER A 114 -13.90 -18.66 -6.11
N ALA A 115 -13.50 -17.64 -5.34
CA ALA A 115 -13.40 -16.29 -5.87
C ALA A 115 -12.38 -16.21 -7.00
N THR A 116 -11.25 -16.92 -6.88
CA THR A 116 -10.22 -16.95 -7.93
C THR A 116 -10.76 -17.61 -9.19
N GLU A 117 -11.37 -18.79 -9.07
CA GLU A 117 -11.98 -19.52 -10.19
C GLU A 117 -13.07 -18.70 -10.89
N LEU A 118 -13.95 -18.05 -10.12
CA LEU A 118 -15.02 -17.22 -10.68
C LEU A 118 -14.49 -15.99 -11.42
N LEU A 119 -13.41 -15.38 -10.92
CA LEU A 119 -12.80 -14.21 -11.53
C LEU A 119 -12.07 -14.57 -12.83
N GLU A 120 -11.45 -15.77 -12.93
CA GLU A 120 -10.79 -16.24 -14.16
C GLU A 120 -11.71 -16.23 -15.38
N GLU A 121 -12.99 -16.57 -15.20
CA GLU A 121 -13.96 -16.62 -16.30
C GLU A 121 -14.68 -15.29 -16.58
N ASN A 122 -14.88 -14.45 -15.56
CA ASN A 122 -15.84 -13.34 -15.62
C ASN A 122 -15.45 -12.11 -14.75
N GLN A 123 -14.16 -11.80 -14.60
CA GLN A 123 -13.70 -10.75 -13.66
C GLN A 123 -14.41 -9.39 -13.82
N GLU A 124 -14.69 -8.95 -15.05
CA GLU A 124 -15.27 -7.62 -15.30
C GLU A 124 -16.67 -7.42 -14.68
N LYS A 125 -17.37 -8.50 -14.34
CA LYS A 125 -18.70 -8.46 -13.72
C LYS A 125 -18.68 -8.22 -12.22
N TYR A 126 -17.56 -8.49 -11.54
CA TYR A 126 -17.50 -8.56 -10.09
C TYR A 126 -16.55 -7.53 -9.49
N MET A 127 -17.08 -6.60 -8.70
CA MET A 127 -16.24 -5.80 -7.80
C MET A 127 -15.79 -6.70 -6.63
N SER A 128 -14.61 -7.30 -6.75
CA SER A 128 -14.10 -8.28 -5.79
C SER A 128 -13.30 -7.64 -4.66
N ILE A 129 -13.65 -8.03 -3.43
CA ILE A 129 -13.07 -7.54 -2.18
C ILE A 129 -12.62 -8.72 -1.34
N PHE A 130 -11.34 -8.74 -0.95
CA PHE A 130 -10.80 -9.63 0.07
C PHE A 130 -10.85 -8.94 1.43
N LEU A 131 -11.67 -9.44 2.35
CA LEU A 131 -11.71 -9.00 3.74
C LEU A 131 -10.68 -9.76 4.58
N ASP A 132 -9.87 -9.03 5.33
CA ASP A 132 -8.95 -9.59 6.33
C ASP A 132 -8.99 -8.78 7.63
N SER A 133 -8.30 -9.26 8.67
CA SER A 133 -7.97 -8.48 9.86
C SER A 133 -6.66 -8.98 10.49
N PRO A 134 -6.02 -8.20 11.38
CA PRO A 134 -4.95 -8.68 12.23
C PRO A 134 -5.31 -9.98 12.94
N ASP A 135 -4.35 -10.89 13.08
CA ASP A 135 -4.56 -12.24 13.59
C ASP A 135 -5.11 -12.28 15.03
N ASP A 136 -4.74 -11.31 15.86
CA ASP A 136 -5.27 -11.11 17.21
C ASP A 136 -6.76 -10.76 17.18
N ILE A 137 -7.19 -9.88 16.26
CA ILE A 137 -8.60 -9.54 16.06
C ILE A 137 -9.38 -10.75 15.52
N LEU A 138 -8.84 -11.46 14.53
CA LEU A 138 -9.48 -12.65 13.96
C LEU A 138 -9.66 -13.75 15.02
N LEU A 139 -8.66 -13.96 15.88
CA LEU A 139 -8.73 -14.92 16.98
C LEU A 139 -9.78 -14.51 18.02
N ASN A 140 -9.84 -13.23 18.40
CA ASN A 140 -10.84 -12.74 19.35
C ASN A 140 -12.26 -12.92 18.80
N ARG A 141 -12.46 -12.68 17.50
CA ARG A 141 -13.75 -12.95 16.81
C ARG A 141 -14.08 -14.43 16.77
N LEU A 142 -13.09 -15.31 16.57
CA LEU A 142 -13.28 -16.76 16.63
C LEU A 142 -13.78 -17.18 18.02
N ILE A 143 -13.12 -16.73 19.09
CA ILE A 143 -13.49 -17.03 20.48
C ILE A 143 -14.91 -16.54 20.78
N GLY A 144 -15.24 -15.31 20.36
CA GLY A 144 -16.59 -14.76 20.53
C GLY A 144 -17.66 -15.57 19.81
N ARG A 145 -17.34 -16.11 18.62
CA ARG A 145 -18.25 -16.96 17.83
C ARG A 145 -18.43 -18.36 18.43
N SER A 146 -17.35 -19.00 18.90
CA SER A 146 -17.41 -20.36 19.48
C SER A 146 -17.87 -20.39 20.92
N ARG A 147 -17.93 -19.22 21.60
CA ARG A 147 -18.18 -19.08 23.05
C ARG A 147 -17.24 -19.96 23.90
N SER A 148 -16.09 -20.31 23.34
CA SER A 148 -15.09 -21.19 23.96
C SER A 148 -13.71 -20.88 23.41
N THR A 149 -12.70 -20.97 24.27
CA THR A 149 -11.31 -20.78 23.86
C THR A 149 -10.86 -22.00 23.06
N PRO A 150 -10.41 -21.83 21.79
CA PRO A 150 -9.91 -22.95 21.02
C PRO A 150 -8.65 -23.52 21.66
N ASP A 151 -8.50 -24.85 21.63
CA ASP A 151 -7.27 -25.51 22.05
C ASP A 151 -6.09 -25.13 21.14
N LYS A 152 -4.88 -25.56 21.53
CA LYS A 152 -3.65 -25.25 20.78
C LYS A 152 -3.69 -25.76 19.32
N LYS A 153 -4.32 -26.92 19.07
CA LYS A 153 -4.41 -27.53 17.74
C LYS A 153 -5.39 -26.77 16.86
N ALA A 154 -6.57 -26.43 17.38
CA ALA A 154 -7.58 -25.64 16.70
C ALA A 154 -7.07 -24.23 16.38
N LYS A 155 -6.36 -23.59 17.32
CA LYS A 155 -5.73 -22.28 17.11
C LYS A 155 -4.65 -22.33 16.02
N LYS A 156 -3.81 -23.37 16.01
CA LYS A 156 -2.80 -23.58 14.95
C LYS A 156 -3.45 -23.76 13.58
N ALA A 157 -4.44 -24.66 13.47
CA ALA A 157 -5.16 -24.90 12.21
C ALA A 157 -5.91 -23.66 11.70
N PHE A 158 -6.40 -22.80 12.60
CA PHE A 158 -7.02 -21.53 12.24
C PHE A 158 -6.04 -20.57 11.57
N PHE A 159 -4.85 -20.38 12.15
CA PHE A 159 -3.83 -19.51 11.55
C PHE A 159 -3.27 -20.08 10.24
N GLU A 160 -3.01 -21.38 10.17
CA GLU A 160 -2.56 -22.04 8.93
C GLU A 160 -3.57 -21.86 7.79
N GLN A 161 -4.87 -21.91 8.11
CA GLN A 161 -5.92 -21.62 7.14
C GLN A 161 -5.91 -20.15 6.71
N ASN A 162 -5.80 -19.19 7.63
CA ASN A 162 -5.78 -17.77 7.27
C ASN A 162 -4.56 -17.42 6.42
N GLU A 163 -3.39 -17.99 6.72
CA GLU A 163 -2.20 -17.87 5.88
C GLU A 163 -2.43 -18.46 4.48
N THR A 164 -3.17 -19.56 4.37
CA THR A 164 -3.54 -20.15 3.08
C THR A 164 -4.52 -19.26 2.32
N ASP A 165 -5.53 -18.72 2.99
CA ASP A 165 -6.51 -17.80 2.41
C ASP A 165 -5.84 -16.51 1.89
N ARG A 166 -4.87 -15.95 2.63
CA ARG A 166 -4.11 -14.74 2.26
C ARG A 166 -3.33 -14.89 0.96
N LYS A 167 -2.95 -16.11 0.55
CA LYS A 167 -2.28 -16.34 -0.75
C LYS A 167 -3.16 -15.93 -1.95
N TYR A 168 -4.46 -15.83 -1.76
CA TYR A 168 -5.42 -15.45 -2.79
C TYR A 168 -5.81 -13.96 -2.73
N GLN A 169 -5.35 -13.18 -1.75
CA GLN A 169 -5.78 -11.79 -1.57
C GLN A 169 -5.50 -10.93 -2.81
N ASP A 170 -4.35 -11.17 -3.45
CA ASP A 170 -3.90 -10.44 -4.64
C ASP A 170 -4.73 -10.80 -5.90
N LYS A 171 -5.63 -11.77 -5.82
CA LYS A 171 -6.56 -12.09 -6.92
C LYS A 171 -7.79 -11.17 -6.93
N THR A 172 -7.98 -10.36 -5.89
CA THR A 172 -9.11 -9.43 -5.78
C THR A 172 -8.75 -8.00 -6.17
N HIS A 173 -9.76 -7.17 -6.49
CA HIS A 173 -9.54 -5.76 -6.81
C HIS A 173 -9.07 -4.98 -5.58
N TYR A 174 -9.65 -5.28 -4.41
CA TYR A 174 -9.42 -4.56 -3.17
C TYR A 174 -9.15 -5.50 -2.00
N ILE A 175 -8.10 -5.22 -1.23
CA ILE A 175 -7.81 -5.90 0.04
C ILE A 175 -8.18 -4.93 1.17
N VAL A 176 -9.15 -5.32 1.99
CA VAL A 176 -9.78 -4.48 3.01
C VAL A 176 -9.51 -5.08 4.38
N ASN A 177 -8.83 -4.32 5.24
CA ASN A 177 -8.65 -4.67 6.64
C ASN A 177 -9.88 -4.22 7.47
N ASN A 178 -10.72 -5.17 7.84
CA ASN A 178 -11.93 -4.94 8.61
C ASN A 178 -11.65 -4.89 10.12
N ILE A 179 -11.18 -3.75 10.61
CA ILE A 179 -11.04 -3.49 12.06
C ILE A 179 -12.34 -2.91 12.62
N ASP A 180 -12.86 -1.88 11.96
CA ASP A 180 -14.13 -1.21 12.28
C ASP A 180 -15.20 -1.50 11.21
N LEU A 181 -16.37 -1.93 11.68
CA LEU A 181 -17.47 -2.37 10.81
C LEU A 181 -17.99 -1.21 9.96
N GLU A 182 -18.27 -0.06 10.60
CA GLU A 182 -18.90 1.09 9.94
C GLU A 182 -17.95 1.73 8.91
N SER A 183 -16.65 1.83 9.23
CA SER A 183 -15.63 2.29 8.28
C SER A 183 -15.54 1.38 7.06
N THR A 184 -15.60 0.07 7.26
CA THR A 184 -15.54 -0.92 6.18
C THR A 184 -16.76 -0.86 5.27
N VAL A 185 -17.97 -0.80 5.85
CA VAL A 185 -19.22 -0.66 5.07
C VAL A 185 -19.20 0.65 4.28
N ARG A 186 -18.80 1.76 4.93
CA ARG A 186 -18.66 3.06 4.26
C ARG A 186 -17.69 3.00 3.09
N LEU A 187 -16.54 2.35 3.25
CA LEU A 187 -15.57 2.20 2.16
C LEU A 187 -16.17 1.42 0.99
N ILE A 188 -16.79 0.26 1.24
CA ILE A 188 -17.37 -0.58 0.18
C ILE A 188 -18.48 0.18 -0.57
N THR A 189 -19.33 0.91 0.15
CA THR A 189 -20.34 1.79 -0.44
C THR A 189 -19.73 2.86 -1.33
N LEU A 190 -18.65 3.52 -0.88
CA LEU A 190 -17.94 4.52 -1.69
C LEU A 190 -17.28 3.89 -2.93
N LEU A 191 -16.61 2.75 -2.78
CA LEU A 191 -16.00 2.04 -3.92
C LEU A 191 -17.06 1.71 -4.98
N TRP A 192 -18.23 1.25 -4.56
CA TRP A 192 -19.34 0.98 -5.47
C TRP A 192 -19.91 2.24 -6.12
N GLU A 193 -20.17 3.30 -5.35
CA GLU A 193 -20.72 4.57 -5.84
C GLU A 193 -19.82 5.19 -6.92
N TYR A 194 -18.50 5.18 -6.69
CA TYR A 194 -17.50 5.77 -7.58
C TYR A 194 -16.86 4.75 -8.54
N ARG A 195 -17.41 3.54 -8.68
CA ARG A 195 -16.79 2.45 -9.46
C ARG A 195 -16.46 2.82 -10.91
N ASN A 196 -17.32 3.61 -11.56
CA ASN A 196 -17.20 4.01 -12.96
C ASN A 196 -16.57 5.41 -13.18
N ARG A 197 -15.93 5.97 -12.14
CA ARG A 197 -15.30 7.30 -12.18
C ARG A 197 -13.80 7.17 -11.96
N GLY A 198 -13.02 8.00 -12.66
CA GLY A 198 -11.61 8.22 -12.38
C GLY A 198 -11.37 9.62 -11.82
N GLY A 199 -10.12 9.94 -11.52
CA GLY A 199 -9.68 11.25 -11.03
C GLY A 199 -9.20 11.24 -9.58
N ALA A 200 -8.90 12.43 -9.06
CA ALA A 200 -8.33 12.61 -7.74
C ALA A 200 -9.27 12.14 -6.61
N LEU A 201 -8.70 11.47 -5.61
CA LEU A 201 -9.45 11.04 -4.43
C LEU A 201 -9.68 12.21 -3.48
N SER A 202 -10.90 12.34 -2.98
CA SER A 202 -11.23 13.33 -1.95
C SER A 202 -10.79 12.88 -0.56
N GLN A 203 -10.68 13.83 0.38
CA GLN A 203 -10.42 13.58 1.81
C GLN A 203 -11.24 12.41 2.35
N LYS A 204 -12.54 12.41 2.09
CA LYS A 204 -13.47 11.37 2.54
C LYS A 204 -13.07 9.97 2.06
N ILE A 205 -12.67 9.84 0.80
CA ILE A 205 -12.28 8.55 0.20
C ILE A 205 -10.90 8.13 0.72
N ILE A 206 -9.94 9.06 0.77
CA ILE A 206 -8.58 8.81 1.29
C ILE A 206 -8.67 8.31 2.75
N THR A 207 -9.41 9.01 3.61
CA THR A 207 -9.60 8.60 5.01
C THR A 207 -10.28 7.24 5.12
N ALA A 208 -11.31 6.95 4.31
CA ALA A 208 -11.99 5.66 4.33
C ALA A 208 -11.06 4.51 3.90
N MET A 209 -10.26 4.73 2.85
CA MET A 209 -9.28 3.76 2.37
C MET A 209 -8.19 3.49 3.41
N ILE A 210 -7.61 4.54 4.01
CA ILE A 210 -6.57 4.42 5.05
C ILE A 210 -7.09 3.66 6.28
N LYS A 211 -8.29 3.98 6.77
CA LYS A 211 -8.90 3.28 7.92
C LYS A 211 -9.08 1.78 7.69
N CYS A 212 -9.19 1.36 6.43
CA CYS A 212 -9.31 -0.03 6.01
C CYS A 212 -8.00 -0.62 5.48
N GLY A 213 -6.85 0.00 5.77
CA GLY A 213 -5.53 -0.53 5.45
C GLY A 213 -5.10 -0.43 3.97
N MET A 214 -5.73 0.47 3.20
CA MET A 214 -5.34 0.78 1.81
C MET A 214 -4.55 2.09 1.72
N LEU A 215 -3.94 2.32 0.56
CA LEU A 215 -3.12 3.47 0.19
C LEU A 215 -1.80 3.52 0.97
N LEU A 216 -1.85 3.68 2.28
CA LEU A 216 -0.65 3.88 3.11
C LEU A 216 -0.77 3.05 4.39
N LYS A 217 0.21 2.18 4.63
CA LYS A 217 0.45 1.55 5.93
C LYS A 217 1.17 2.52 6.86
N ASN A 218 0.91 2.40 8.17
CA ASN A 218 1.39 3.31 9.22
C ASN A 218 0.93 4.76 9.04
N ALA A 219 -0.12 4.96 8.26
CA ALA A 219 -0.72 6.27 8.06
C ALA A 219 -1.48 6.73 9.29
N ASP A 220 -1.45 8.03 9.51
CA ASP A 220 -2.23 8.73 10.52
C ASP A 220 -3.33 9.53 9.81
N THR A 221 -4.59 9.26 10.15
CA THR A 221 -5.72 9.93 9.49
C THR A 221 -5.75 11.44 9.70
N GLU A 222 -5.05 11.96 10.72
CA GLU A 222 -4.90 13.40 10.95
C GLU A 222 -4.01 14.09 9.90
N MET A 223 -3.19 13.32 9.18
CA MET A 223 -2.32 13.83 8.10
C MET A 223 -3.03 13.90 6.74
N VAL A 224 -4.32 13.57 6.67
CA VAL A 224 -5.12 13.74 5.44
C VAL A 224 -5.61 15.19 5.35
N ASN A 225 -5.17 15.89 4.31
CA ASN A 225 -5.50 17.30 4.09
C ASN A 225 -6.06 17.51 2.67
N GLY A 226 -7.37 17.74 2.54
CA GLY A 226 -8.01 17.94 1.25
C GLY A 226 -7.92 16.70 0.34
N ALA A 227 -7.31 16.83 -0.84
CA ALA A 227 -7.17 15.73 -1.80
C ALA A 227 -5.84 14.97 -1.70
N SER A 228 -5.13 15.13 -0.58
CA SER A 228 -3.79 14.57 -0.39
C SER A 228 -3.54 14.08 1.04
N TYR A 229 -2.39 13.44 1.23
CA TYR A 229 -1.86 13.01 2.52
C TYR A 229 -0.46 13.58 2.72
N ASP A 230 -0.16 14.03 3.93
CA ASP A 230 1.14 14.60 4.29
C ASP A 230 2.10 13.51 4.79
N LEU A 231 3.11 13.17 3.97
CA LEU A 231 4.12 12.17 4.27
C LEU A 231 5.11 12.68 5.32
N ARG A 232 5.45 11.80 6.26
CA ARG A 232 6.35 12.11 7.37
C ARG A 232 7.74 11.51 7.14
N LEU A 233 8.78 12.21 7.60
CA LEU A 233 10.15 11.73 7.51
C LEU A 233 10.31 10.45 8.34
N GLY A 234 10.73 9.38 7.66
CA GLY A 234 10.97 8.07 8.24
C GLY A 234 12.28 7.98 9.03
N ASP A 235 12.62 6.76 9.42
CA ASP A 235 13.76 6.49 10.28
C ASP A 235 15.05 6.33 9.49
N GLU A 236 15.01 5.85 8.25
CA GLU A 236 16.19 5.53 7.45
C GLU A 236 16.52 6.64 6.46
N TYR A 237 17.79 6.99 6.36
CA TYR A 237 18.30 7.87 5.33
C TYR A 237 19.71 7.48 4.90
N TYR A 238 20.08 7.84 3.68
CA TYR A 238 21.43 7.75 3.16
C TYR A 238 22.00 9.16 3.01
N TYR A 239 23.14 9.39 3.63
CA TYR A 239 23.87 10.66 3.60
C TYR A 239 25.36 10.39 3.85
N ASP A 240 26.23 11.12 3.16
CA ASP A 240 27.69 11.00 3.28
C ASP A 240 28.20 9.55 3.08
N GLY A 241 27.70 8.87 2.05
CA GLY A 241 28.14 7.50 1.71
C GLY A 241 27.62 6.40 2.64
N LYS A 242 26.79 6.72 3.64
CA LYS A 242 26.36 5.78 4.67
C LYS A 242 24.86 5.80 4.88
N ILE A 243 24.30 4.61 5.11
CA ILE A 243 22.93 4.46 5.61
C ILE A 243 22.96 4.73 7.12
N GLN A 244 22.11 5.65 7.56
CA GLN A 244 22.00 6.09 8.93
C GLN A 244 20.53 6.03 9.38
N LYS A 245 20.30 6.08 10.70
CA LYS A 245 18.97 6.07 11.29
C LYS A 245 18.71 7.26 12.21
N LEU A 246 17.57 7.91 12.02
CA LEU A 246 17.01 8.86 12.97
C LEU A 246 16.37 8.12 14.14
N SER A 247 16.38 8.75 15.30
CA SER A 247 15.77 8.23 16.53
C SER A 247 15.30 9.38 17.42
N ASP A 248 14.59 9.09 18.50
CA ASP A 248 14.15 10.14 19.42
C ASP A 248 15.33 10.90 20.07
N LYS A 249 16.48 10.24 20.23
CA LYS A 249 17.72 10.85 20.74
C LYS A 249 18.45 11.69 19.68
N LYS A 250 18.32 11.34 18.40
CA LYS A 250 18.93 12.03 17.25
C LYS A 250 17.86 12.21 16.15
N PRO A 251 16.93 13.16 16.31
CA PRO A 251 15.76 13.24 15.44
C PRO A 251 15.97 14.14 14.22
N PHE A 252 17.15 14.77 14.07
CA PHE A 252 17.41 15.72 13.00
C PHE A 252 18.39 15.16 11.97
N LEU A 253 18.03 15.32 10.70
CA LEU A 253 18.92 15.20 9.55
C LEU A 253 19.27 16.62 9.08
N THR A 254 20.54 16.89 8.88
CA THR A 254 21.03 18.12 8.26
C THR A 254 21.59 17.79 6.88
N ILE A 255 21.06 18.44 5.84
CA ILE A 255 21.59 18.38 4.48
C ILE A 255 22.39 19.66 4.25
N GLU A 256 23.70 19.53 4.12
CA GLU A 256 24.59 20.67 3.90
C GLU A 256 24.33 21.35 2.53
N PRO A 257 24.74 22.62 2.36
CA PRO A 257 24.65 23.30 1.07
C PRO A 257 25.25 22.49 -0.07
N TYR A 258 24.54 22.43 -1.20
CA TYR A 258 24.95 21.72 -2.42
C TYR A 258 25.13 20.21 -2.28
N ASP A 259 24.61 19.63 -1.20
CA ASP A 259 24.66 18.19 -0.93
C ASP A 259 23.28 17.53 -1.16
N TYR A 260 23.23 16.21 -1.03
CA TYR A 260 21.99 15.44 -1.19
C TYR A 260 21.83 14.37 -0.12
N ALA A 261 20.57 13.99 0.13
CA ALA A 261 20.22 12.85 0.95
C ALA A 261 19.12 12.04 0.30
N ILE A 262 19.12 10.72 0.51
CA ILE A 262 17.97 9.88 0.21
C ILE A 262 17.28 9.58 1.53
N VAL A 263 16.02 9.94 1.68
CA VAL A 263 15.26 9.77 2.93
C VAL A 263 14.06 8.86 2.72
N SER A 264 13.72 8.06 3.73
CA SER A 264 12.50 7.26 3.71
C SER A 264 11.29 8.04 4.25
N CYS A 265 10.09 7.57 3.91
CA CYS A 265 8.85 7.98 4.60
C CYS A 265 8.56 7.07 5.79
N THR A 266 7.83 7.59 6.79
CA THR A 266 7.24 6.78 7.85
C THR A 266 6.17 5.84 7.27
N GLU A 267 5.38 6.37 6.33
CA GLU A 267 4.35 5.60 5.64
C GLU A 267 4.93 4.68 4.57
N THR A 268 4.29 3.53 4.39
CA THR A 268 4.62 2.56 3.34
C THR A 268 3.45 2.46 2.37
N ALA A 269 3.70 2.59 1.07
CA ALA A 269 2.65 2.47 0.06
C ALA A 269 2.04 1.06 0.06
N TRP A 270 0.72 1.01 -0.11
CA TRP A 270 -0.08 -0.20 -0.27
C TRP A 270 -1.22 0.10 -1.26
N MET A 271 -0.85 0.20 -2.54
CA MET A 271 -1.75 0.70 -3.58
C MET A 271 -2.77 -0.36 -4.01
N PRO A 272 -4.07 -0.02 -4.07
CA PRO A 272 -5.04 -0.78 -4.86
C PRO A 272 -4.65 -0.85 -6.34
N ARG A 273 -5.26 -1.78 -7.07
CA ARG A 273 -4.94 -2.05 -8.48
C ARG A 273 -5.53 -1.04 -9.47
N ASP A 274 -6.37 -0.13 -8.99
CA ASP A 274 -6.99 0.94 -9.78
C ASP A 274 -6.57 2.35 -9.32
N ILE A 275 -5.59 2.45 -8.41
CA ILE A 275 -5.10 3.72 -7.88
C ILE A 275 -3.63 3.91 -8.23
N ILE A 276 -3.31 5.09 -8.73
CA ILE A 276 -1.94 5.59 -8.86
C ILE A 276 -1.71 6.70 -7.83
N ALA A 277 -0.45 6.95 -7.52
CA ALA A 277 -0.10 8.06 -6.66
C ALA A 277 1.11 8.84 -7.16
N LYS A 278 1.15 10.13 -6.83
CA LYS A 278 2.27 11.02 -7.08
C LYS A 278 2.55 11.77 -5.80
N PHE A 279 3.81 12.01 -5.50
CA PHE A 279 4.18 12.80 -4.34
C PHE A 279 5.18 13.87 -4.72
N GLY A 280 5.02 15.02 -4.09
CA GLY A 280 5.84 16.21 -4.28
C GLY A 280 6.37 16.73 -2.97
N LEU A 281 7.39 17.56 -3.06
CA LEU A 281 7.96 18.25 -1.90
C LEU A 281 6.99 19.30 -1.36
N THR A 282 7.05 19.55 -0.05
CA THR A 282 6.37 20.71 0.52
C THR A 282 6.88 22.02 -0.08
N VAL A 283 5.97 23.00 -0.25
CA VAL A 283 6.32 24.36 -0.71
C VAL A 283 7.38 24.98 0.19
N GLY A 284 7.30 24.74 1.51
CA GLY A 284 8.27 25.26 2.48
C GLY A 284 9.70 24.77 2.25
N LEU A 285 9.90 23.51 1.88
CA LEU A 285 11.23 22.97 1.55
C LEU A 285 11.67 23.40 0.14
N PHE A 286 10.74 23.47 -0.81
CA PHE A 286 11.02 24.02 -2.14
C PHE A 286 11.56 25.46 -2.05
N CYS A 287 10.92 26.33 -1.26
CA CYS A 287 11.38 27.70 -1.04
C CYS A 287 12.71 27.80 -0.29
N GLN A 288 13.14 26.75 0.41
CA GLN A 288 14.47 26.64 1.01
C GLN A 288 15.54 26.18 0.02
N GLY A 289 15.19 25.97 -1.26
CA GLY A 289 16.12 25.48 -2.27
C GLY A 289 16.31 23.96 -2.23
N VAL A 290 15.37 23.21 -1.66
CA VAL A 290 15.39 21.75 -1.75
C VAL A 290 14.66 21.30 -3.01
N ILE A 291 15.28 20.40 -3.76
CA ILE A 291 14.70 19.77 -4.95
C ILE A 291 14.47 18.29 -4.65
N LEU A 292 13.26 17.82 -4.88
CA LEU A 292 12.92 16.40 -4.86
C LEU A 292 13.11 15.83 -6.27
N SER A 293 14.00 14.85 -6.40
CA SER A 293 14.23 14.11 -7.64
C SER A 293 13.77 12.66 -7.48
N ASN A 294 12.46 12.41 -7.53
CA ASN A 294 11.91 11.06 -7.51
C ASN A 294 11.84 10.45 -8.92
N GLY A 295 11.97 9.12 -8.98
CA GLY A 295 11.57 8.34 -10.17
C GLY A 295 10.05 8.41 -10.40
N PRO A 296 9.53 7.81 -11.49
CA PRO A 296 8.15 8.02 -11.92
C PRO A 296 7.11 7.61 -10.87
N GLN A 297 5.88 8.10 -11.10
CA GLN A 297 4.60 7.76 -10.48
C GLN A 297 4.55 6.40 -9.76
N ILE A 298 3.89 6.36 -8.60
CA ILE A 298 3.57 5.11 -7.91
C ILE A 298 2.45 4.41 -8.69
N ASP A 299 2.80 3.30 -9.31
CA ASP A 299 1.88 2.51 -10.14
C ASP A 299 0.89 1.67 -9.31
N PRO A 300 -0.22 1.24 -9.92
CA PRO A 300 -1.22 0.44 -9.22
C PRO A 300 -0.63 -0.87 -8.71
N GLY A 301 -1.09 -1.32 -7.54
CA GLY A 301 -0.54 -2.52 -6.90
C GLY A 301 0.89 -2.39 -6.35
N PHE A 302 1.53 -1.21 -6.43
CA PHE A 302 2.81 -0.98 -5.77
C PHE A 302 2.64 -1.07 -4.25
N CYS A 303 3.49 -1.88 -3.63
CA CYS A 303 3.61 -2.01 -2.19
C CYS A 303 5.08 -1.84 -1.82
N GLY A 304 5.43 -0.91 -0.94
CA GLY A 304 6.82 -0.65 -0.60
C GLY A 304 7.04 0.70 0.07
N THR A 305 8.23 0.90 0.63
CA THR A 305 8.60 2.19 1.25
C THR A 305 8.88 3.23 0.18
N LEU A 306 8.44 4.46 0.43
CA LEU A 306 8.67 5.59 -0.45
C LEU A 306 9.97 6.28 -0.07
N PHE A 307 10.87 6.44 -1.04
CA PHE A 307 12.15 7.10 -0.86
C PHE A 307 12.21 8.40 -1.67
N CYS A 308 12.73 9.44 -1.05
CA CYS A 308 12.87 10.77 -1.61
C CYS A 308 14.35 11.12 -1.73
N LEU A 309 14.83 11.34 -2.95
CA LEU A 309 16.14 11.94 -3.18
C LEU A 309 16.00 13.46 -3.11
N LEU A 310 16.56 14.05 -2.06
CA LEU A 310 16.50 15.48 -1.76
C LEU A 310 17.87 16.09 -2.06
N PHE A 311 17.90 17.07 -2.96
CA PHE A 311 19.07 17.89 -3.23
C PHE A 311 18.90 19.25 -2.59
N ASN A 312 19.86 19.69 -1.79
CA ASN A 312 19.89 21.05 -1.28
C ASN A 312 20.71 21.93 -2.23
N THR A 313 20.04 22.69 -3.10
CA THR A 313 20.72 23.61 -4.04
C THR A 313 20.98 24.99 -3.45
N SER A 314 20.57 25.22 -2.20
CA SER A 314 20.78 26.47 -1.50
C SER A 314 22.19 26.57 -0.91
N ASN A 315 22.55 27.78 -0.48
CA ASN A 315 23.79 28.06 0.24
C ASN A 315 23.65 27.92 1.78
N ARG A 316 22.54 27.36 2.28
CA ARG A 316 22.27 27.17 3.72
C ARG A 316 21.96 25.71 4.02
N ALA A 317 22.32 25.26 5.21
CA ALA A 317 21.96 23.93 5.67
C ALA A 317 20.43 23.82 5.85
N VAL A 318 19.86 22.68 5.43
CA VAL A 318 18.45 22.37 5.61
C VAL A 318 18.31 21.30 6.68
N HIS A 319 17.39 21.51 7.63
CA HIS A 319 17.16 20.60 8.73
C HIS A 319 15.79 19.92 8.58
N LEU A 320 15.79 18.59 8.55
CA LEU A 320 14.59 17.77 8.53
C LEU A 320 14.46 17.03 9.87
N LYS A 321 13.24 16.94 10.40
CA LYS A 321 12.97 16.29 11.69
C LYS A 321 12.17 15.02 11.50
N ARG A 322 12.61 13.93 12.15
CA ARG A 322 11.93 12.63 12.21
C ARG A 322 10.44 12.79 12.54
N GLY A 323 9.60 12.10 11.78
CA GLY A 323 8.15 12.10 11.95
C GLY A 323 7.44 13.40 11.59
N LYS A 324 8.16 14.40 11.05
CA LYS A 324 7.54 15.65 10.56
C LYS A 324 7.26 15.58 9.07
N HIS A 325 6.21 16.31 8.67
CA HIS A 325 5.80 16.46 7.29
C HIS A 325 6.92 17.08 6.45
N TYR A 326 7.20 16.47 5.30
CA TYR A 326 8.21 16.99 4.36
C TYR A 326 7.81 16.85 2.89
N ALA A 327 6.91 15.92 2.57
CA ALA A 327 6.35 15.68 1.25
C ALA A 327 4.84 15.44 1.33
N THR A 328 4.12 15.66 0.23
CA THR A 328 2.67 15.46 0.14
C THR A 328 2.38 14.51 -1.02
N ILE A 329 1.54 13.50 -0.79
CA ILE A 329 1.12 12.51 -1.77
C ILE A 329 -0.34 12.69 -2.17
N GLU A 330 -0.61 12.68 -3.47
CA GLU A 330 -1.93 12.67 -4.06
C GLU A 330 -2.25 11.30 -4.66
N PHE A 331 -3.54 10.93 -4.65
CA PHE A 331 -4.04 9.66 -5.16
C PHE A 331 -5.03 9.90 -6.28
N ASN A 332 -4.88 9.18 -7.38
CA ASN A 332 -5.79 9.27 -8.51
C ASN A 332 -6.30 7.87 -8.89
N LYS A 333 -7.62 7.76 -9.06
CA LYS A 333 -8.25 6.56 -9.59
C LYS A 333 -8.14 6.53 -11.11
N LEU A 334 -7.74 5.38 -11.63
CA LEU A 334 -7.62 5.13 -13.06
C LEU A 334 -8.98 5.07 -13.75
N ILE A 335 -8.99 5.49 -15.01
CA ILE A 335 -10.08 5.19 -15.95
C ILE A 335 -9.64 3.94 -16.71
N GLY A 336 -10.27 2.81 -16.42
CA GLY A 336 -9.91 1.51 -17.01
C GLY A 336 -8.84 0.78 -16.21
N TYR A 337 -8.14 -0.13 -16.88
CA TYR A 337 -7.18 -1.05 -16.27
C TYR A 337 -5.74 -0.71 -16.66
N ALA A 338 -4.83 -0.94 -15.72
CA ALA A 338 -3.39 -0.95 -15.94
C ALA A 338 -2.78 -2.15 -15.22
N GLU A 339 -1.73 -2.74 -15.81
CA GLU A 339 -1.05 -3.87 -15.17
C GLU A 339 -0.45 -3.45 -13.81
N PRO A 340 -0.66 -4.25 -12.74
CA PRO A 340 -0.06 -3.97 -11.45
C PRO A 340 1.46 -3.98 -11.52
N TYR A 341 2.08 -3.18 -10.66
CA TYR A 341 3.52 -3.16 -10.51
C TYR A 341 4.08 -4.52 -10.06
N GLU A 342 4.99 -5.08 -10.85
CA GLU A 342 5.76 -6.32 -10.56
C GLU A 342 7.29 -6.08 -10.63
N GLY A 343 7.72 -4.81 -10.57
CA GLY A 343 9.13 -4.46 -10.66
C GLY A 343 9.96 -4.80 -9.41
N LYS A 344 11.28 -4.62 -9.53
CA LYS A 344 12.28 -5.00 -8.51
C LYS A 344 12.09 -4.38 -7.11
N TYR A 345 11.34 -3.29 -7.01
CA TYR A 345 11.13 -2.57 -5.75
C TYR A 345 9.88 -3.01 -4.99
N LYS A 346 9.14 -3.99 -5.50
CA LYS A 346 7.92 -4.49 -4.86
C LYS A 346 8.25 -5.16 -3.53
N GLY A 347 7.53 -4.76 -2.49
CA GLY A 347 7.68 -5.25 -1.11
C GLY A 347 8.95 -4.78 -0.41
N LYS A 348 9.77 -3.93 -1.04
CA LYS A 348 11.02 -3.46 -0.45
C LYS A 348 10.77 -2.35 0.57
N THR A 349 11.45 -2.44 1.71
CA THR A 349 11.24 -1.53 2.85
C THR A 349 12.50 -0.81 3.28
N HIS A 350 13.68 -1.29 2.90
CA HIS A 350 14.94 -0.72 3.33
C HIS A 350 15.64 0.00 2.19
N ILE A 351 16.34 1.08 2.52
CA ILE A 351 17.01 1.92 1.52
C ILE A 351 18.09 1.15 0.74
N ILE A 352 18.71 0.15 1.36
CA ILE A 352 19.72 -0.71 0.73
C ILE A 352 19.15 -1.50 -0.46
N ASP A 353 17.85 -1.78 -0.46
CA ASP A 353 17.19 -2.45 -1.58
C ASP A 353 17.07 -1.55 -2.83
N TYR A 354 17.26 -0.23 -2.66
CA TYR A 354 17.05 0.79 -3.70
C TYR A 354 18.36 1.38 -4.24
N ILE A 355 19.40 1.44 -3.40
CA ILE A 355 20.70 1.98 -3.78
C ILE A 355 21.55 0.87 -4.43
N PRO A 356 21.98 1.01 -5.69
CA PRO A 356 22.87 0.04 -6.30
C PRO A 356 24.26 0.12 -5.64
N GLU A 357 24.96 -1.02 -5.52
CA GLU A 357 26.22 -1.15 -4.76
C GLU A 357 27.31 -0.14 -5.20
N ASN A 358 27.33 0.21 -6.49
CA ASN A 358 28.24 1.19 -7.08
C ASN A 358 27.90 2.66 -6.73
N ALA A 359 26.64 2.98 -6.42
CA ALA A 359 26.22 4.34 -6.07
C ALA A 359 26.54 4.72 -4.62
N LEU A 360 26.89 3.77 -3.76
CA LEU A 360 27.41 4.06 -2.41
C LEU A 360 28.75 4.82 -2.43
N HIS A 361 29.47 4.80 -3.56
CA HIS A 361 30.73 5.50 -3.78
C HIS A 361 30.55 6.77 -4.63
N GLY A 362 29.42 7.47 -4.48
CA GLY A 362 28.94 8.51 -5.41
C GLY A 362 29.95 9.58 -5.86
N ALA A 363 29.86 9.96 -7.14
CA ALA A 363 30.70 10.96 -7.81
C ALA A 363 30.70 12.35 -7.13
N ILE A 364 29.63 12.73 -6.42
CA ILE A 364 29.57 14.00 -5.67
C ILE A 364 30.50 13.95 -4.45
N ASN A 365 30.64 12.80 -3.78
CA ASN A 365 31.61 12.65 -2.69
C ASN A 365 33.04 12.68 -3.21
N GLU A 366 33.29 12.18 -4.42
CA GLU A 366 34.60 12.32 -5.09
C GLU A 366 34.89 13.79 -5.43
N LEU A 367 33.93 14.52 -6.02
CA LEU A 367 34.06 15.96 -6.28
C LEU A 367 34.28 16.76 -4.99
N LYS A 368 33.56 16.44 -3.91
CA LYS A 368 33.74 17.10 -2.60
C LYS A 368 35.13 16.85 -2.04
N LYS A 369 35.67 15.62 -2.18
CA LYS A 369 37.06 15.30 -1.83
C LYS A 369 38.05 16.09 -2.66
N GLU A 370 37.85 16.19 -3.98
CA GLU A 370 38.71 16.99 -4.86
C GLU A 370 38.71 18.47 -4.48
N VAL A 371 37.54 19.06 -4.15
CA VAL A 371 37.44 20.47 -3.72
C VAL A 371 38.14 20.70 -2.37
N GLU A 372 37.96 19.80 -1.40
CA GLU A 372 38.66 19.91 -0.11
C GLU A 372 40.18 19.72 -0.25
N GLN A 373 40.60 18.85 -1.16
CA GLN A 373 42.00 18.66 -1.52
C GLN A 373 42.58 19.95 -2.13
N LEU A 374 41.87 20.59 -3.07
CA LEU A 374 42.25 21.88 -3.66
C LEU A 374 42.34 23.01 -2.63
N LYS A 375 41.40 23.08 -1.68
CA LYS A 375 41.47 24.08 -0.58
C LYS A 375 42.70 23.87 0.30
N THR A 376 43.03 22.61 0.56
CA THR A 376 44.19 22.23 1.37
C THR A 376 45.50 22.58 0.66
N GLU A 377 45.59 22.27 -0.64
CA GLU A 377 46.72 22.66 -1.49
C GLU A 377 46.88 24.18 -1.56
N ASN A 378 45.78 24.92 -1.71
CA ASN A 378 45.81 26.39 -1.71
C ASN A 378 46.33 26.95 -0.37
N ARG A 379 45.91 26.41 0.79
CA ARG A 379 46.46 26.79 2.10
C ARG A 379 47.97 26.52 2.20
N ILE A 380 48.43 25.38 1.70
CA ILE A 380 49.86 25.04 1.68
C ILE A 380 50.62 26.05 0.81
N MET A 381 50.08 26.36 -0.38
CA MET A 381 50.67 27.37 -1.28
C MET A 381 50.73 28.76 -0.63
N GLN A 382 49.70 29.18 0.11
CA GLN A 382 49.72 30.43 0.87
C GLN A 382 50.82 30.44 1.93
N ASN A 383 51.00 29.34 2.68
CA ASN A 383 52.06 29.24 3.69
C ASN A 383 53.46 29.29 3.06
N ILE A 384 53.67 28.63 1.92
CA ILE A 384 54.93 28.71 1.17
C ILE A 384 55.18 30.16 0.70
N TYR A 385 54.15 30.81 0.15
CA TYR A 385 54.26 32.21 -0.29
C TYR A 385 54.65 33.15 0.86
N LEU A 386 53.98 33.03 2.01
CA LEU A 386 54.34 33.78 3.22
C LEU A 386 55.79 33.50 3.67
N GLY A 387 56.23 32.24 3.61
CA GLY A 387 57.60 31.85 3.94
C GLY A 387 58.64 32.49 3.00
N VAL A 388 58.38 32.49 1.69
CA VAL A 388 59.26 33.11 0.68
C VAL A 388 59.32 34.63 0.87
N VAL A 389 58.17 35.28 1.09
CA VAL A 389 58.11 36.72 1.36
C VAL A 389 58.89 37.07 2.64
N ALA A 390 58.74 36.28 3.71
CA ALA A 390 59.51 36.47 4.94
C ALA A 390 61.02 36.31 4.71
N LEU A 391 61.44 35.33 3.91
CA LEU A 391 62.84 35.13 3.54
C LEU A 391 63.39 36.31 2.74
N MET A 392 62.63 36.83 1.78
CA MET A 392 63.01 38.02 1.01
C MET A 392 63.19 39.23 1.94
N PHE A 393 62.28 39.47 2.88
CA PHE A 393 62.43 40.53 3.87
C PHE A 393 63.67 40.34 4.76
N ALA A 394 63.97 39.10 5.16
CA ALA A 394 65.17 38.80 5.94
C ALA A 394 66.45 39.10 5.13
N ILE A 395 66.50 38.69 3.87
CA ILE A 395 67.64 38.95 2.96
C ILE A 395 67.82 40.46 2.74
N ILE A 396 66.73 41.19 2.46
CA ILE A 396 66.75 42.65 2.30
C ILE A 396 67.24 43.33 3.58
N SER A 397 66.79 42.86 4.76
CA SER A 397 67.21 43.40 6.05
C SER A 397 68.70 43.16 6.30
N ILE A 398 69.22 41.97 5.97
CA ILE A 398 70.66 41.65 6.09
C ILE A 398 71.48 42.53 5.14
N LEU A 399 71.03 42.70 3.89
CA LEU A 399 71.70 43.57 2.91
C LEU A 399 71.70 45.06 3.31
N LEU A 400 70.67 45.52 4.01
CA LEU A 400 70.59 46.89 4.55
C LEU A 400 71.54 47.10 5.74
N VAL A 401 71.82 46.06 6.53
CA VAL A 401 72.74 46.13 7.68
C VAL A 401 74.21 46.00 7.28
N LEU A 402 74.49 45.31 6.16
CA LEU A 402 75.85 45.12 5.62
C LEU A 402 76.33 46.29 4.73
N LYS A 403 75.49 47.31 4.52
CA LYS A 403 75.80 48.55 3.81
C LYS A 403 76.03 49.68 4.81
#